data_AF-A0A662PA44-F1
#
_entry.id   AF-A0A662PA44-F1
#
_cell.length_a   1.000
_cell.length_b   1.000
_cell.length_c   1.000
_cell.angle_alpha   90.00
_cell.angle_beta   90.00
_cell.angle_gamma   90.00
#
_symmetry.space_group_name_H-M   'P 1'
#
loop_
_entity.id
_entity.type
_entity.pdbx_description
1 polymer ?
#
loop_
_entity_poly.entity_id
_entity_poly.type
_entity_poly.pdbx_seq_one_letter_code
_entity_poly.pdbx_strand_id
1 'polypeptide(L)'
;MKRIIVGILALSLLLGCISEEKEEVKYTINITGLAQGELNLSDLKTMPSEEFNAILVKSTGTTIENSWKGVLLGEVLQKYDVTPDYVTFVAIDGYMSTMELSDLGNAYLCYEMDGKDISQEDGGPIRLVIIDQPGK
;
A
#
# COMPACT_ATOMS: atom_id res chain seq x y z
N MET A 1 19.01 -10.62 -74.58
CA MET A 1 20.05 -9.79 -73.93
C MET A 1 19.53 -9.33 -72.57
N LYS A 2 20.40 -9.43 -71.55
CA LYS A 2 20.39 -8.74 -70.25
C LYS A 2 19.35 -9.12 -69.17
N ARG A 3 19.89 -9.92 -68.23
CA ARG A 3 19.97 -9.73 -66.75
C ARG A 3 18.72 -9.94 -65.88
N ILE A 4 18.84 -11.01 -65.10
CA ILE A 4 18.20 -11.31 -63.81
C ILE A 4 18.33 -10.13 -62.83
N ILE A 5 17.24 -9.77 -62.14
CA ILE A 5 17.27 -9.23 -60.78
C ILE A 5 16.21 -9.97 -59.96
N VAL A 6 16.71 -10.72 -58.98
CA VAL A 6 15.94 -11.34 -57.90
C VAL A 6 15.62 -10.23 -56.90
N GLY A 7 14.34 -9.98 -56.64
CA GLY A 7 13.88 -9.10 -55.57
C GLY A 7 13.13 -9.94 -54.54
N ILE A 8 13.83 -10.38 -53.50
CA ILE A 8 13.22 -11.02 -52.32
C ILE A 8 12.35 -9.96 -51.65
N LEU A 9 11.03 -10.18 -51.67
CA LEU A 9 10.07 -9.40 -50.91
C LEU A 9 10.19 -9.84 -49.44
N ALA A 10 11.11 -9.23 -48.70
CA ALA A 10 11.18 -9.37 -47.25
C ALA A 10 10.01 -8.59 -46.63
N LEU A 11 8.88 -9.27 -46.45
CA LEU A 11 7.78 -8.76 -45.63
C LEU A 11 8.23 -8.84 -44.17
N SER A 12 8.86 -7.76 -43.70
CA SER A 12 9.22 -7.58 -42.30
C SER A 12 7.95 -7.54 -41.46
N LEU A 13 7.64 -8.67 -40.82
CA LEU A 13 6.72 -8.74 -39.69
C LEU A 13 7.32 -7.89 -38.56
N LEU A 14 6.87 -6.63 -38.47
CA LEU A 14 7.02 -5.84 -37.27
C LEU A 14 6.16 -6.53 -36.19
N LEU A 15 6.76 -7.49 -35.49
CA LEU A 15 6.38 -7.88 -34.14
C LEU A 15 6.61 -6.65 -33.25
N GLY A 16 5.68 -5.69 -33.34
CA GLY A 16 5.50 -4.71 -32.30
C GLY A 16 5.10 -5.48 -31.06
N CYS A 17 6.06 -5.72 -30.17
CA CYS A 17 5.75 -5.94 -28.77
C CYS A 17 4.97 -4.71 -28.32
N ILE A 18 3.64 -4.78 -28.32
CA ILE A 18 2.82 -3.95 -27.46
C ILE A 18 3.23 -4.37 -26.04
N SER A 19 4.14 -3.61 -25.44
CA SER A 19 4.23 -3.59 -24.00
C SER A 19 2.94 -2.94 -23.53
N GLU A 20 2.06 -3.73 -22.93
CA GLU A 20 0.95 -3.18 -22.16
C GLU A 20 1.56 -2.27 -21.08
N GLU A 21 1.48 -0.96 -21.27
CA GLU A 21 1.74 0.00 -20.20
C GLU A 21 0.67 -0.25 -19.15
N LYS A 22 1.00 -1.07 -18.16
CA LYS A 22 0.15 -1.31 -17.00
C LYS A 22 0.04 0.02 -16.27
N GLU A 23 -1.10 0.69 -16.45
CA GLU A 23 -1.41 1.96 -15.81
C GLU A 23 -1.20 1.80 -14.30
N GLU A 24 -0.17 2.46 -13.77
CA GLU A 24 0.21 2.34 -12.37
C GLU A 24 -0.82 3.10 -11.53
N VAL A 25 -1.74 2.36 -10.90
CA VAL A 25 -2.74 2.94 -9.99
C VAL A 25 -2.01 3.56 -8.81
N LYS A 26 -2.08 4.89 -8.70
CA LYS A 26 -1.49 5.63 -7.59
C LYS A 26 -2.46 5.64 -6.41
N TYR A 27 -2.04 5.06 -5.29
CA TYR A 27 -2.80 5.06 -4.05
C TYR A 27 -2.30 6.16 -3.11
N THR A 28 -3.23 6.94 -2.58
CA THR A 28 -2.96 8.08 -1.71
C THR A 28 -3.87 8.02 -0.47
N ILE A 29 -3.28 8.26 0.70
CA ILE A 29 -4.01 8.51 1.95
C ILE A 29 -4.27 10.01 2.04
N ASN A 30 -5.54 10.39 2.11
CA ASN A 30 -5.93 11.78 2.33
C ASN A 30 -5.96 12.06 3.85
N ILE A 31 -5.20 13.06 4.28
CA ILE A 31 -5.17 13.53 5.67
C ILE A 31 -6.09 14.75 5.76
N THR A 32 -7.09 14.66 6.64
CA THR A 32 -8.11 15.72 6.84
C THR A 32 -8.42 15.90 8.33
N GLY A 33 -9.14 16.96 8.68
CA GLY A 33 -9.48 17.30 10.06
C GLY A 33 -8.54 18.34 10.63
N LEU A 34 -7.71 17.97 11.62
CA LEU A 34 -6.77 18.88 12.29
C LEU A 34 -5.59 19.29 11.40
N ALA A 35 -5.33 18.54 10.33
CA ALA A 35 -4.39 18.87 9.28
C ALA A 35 -5.03 18.59 7.91
N GLN A 36 -4.41 19.13 6.86
CA GLN A 36 -4.77 18.83 5.48
C GLN A 36 -3.51 18.42 4.71
N GLY A 37 -3.57 17.28 4.04
CA GLY A 37 -2.44 16.78 3.26
C GLY A 37 -2.73 15.45 2.59
N GLU A 38 -1.73 14.94 1.90
CA GLU A 38 -1.76 13.68 1.20
C GLU A 38 -0.48 12.91 1.50
N LEU A 39 -0.61 11.60 1.69
CA LEU A 39 0.51 10.69 1.90
C LEU A 39 0.37 9.52 0.93
N ASN A 40 1.23 9.49 -0.10
CA ASN A 40 1.28 8.35 -1.03
C ASN A 40 2.24 7.26 -0.52
N LEU A 41 2.21 6.10 -1.18
CA LEU A 41 3.07 4.97 -0.81
C LEU A 41 4.57 5.29 -0.85
N SER A 42 5.03 6.04 -1.85
CA SER A 42 6.45 6.43 -1.94
C SER A 42 6.86 7.33 -0.78
N ASP A 43 6.01 8.28 -0.38
CA ASP A 43 6.29 9.15 0.77
C ASP A 43 6.36 8.32 2.05
N LEU A 44 5.41 7.41 2.26
CA LEU A 44 5.39 6.51 3.42
C LEU A 44 6.67 5.67 3.51
N LYS A 45 7.15 5.12 2.38
CA LYS A 45 8.40 4.33 2.31
C LYS A 45 9.66 5.15 2.62
N THR A 46 9.60 6.49 2.64
CA THR A 46 10.74 7.35 3.05
C THR A 46 10.75 7.70 4.54
N MET A 47 9.67 7.42 5.26
CA MET A 47 9.56 7.67 6.69
C MET A 47 10.30 6.58 7.51
N PRO A 48 10.62 6.83 8.79
CA PRO A 48 11.13 5.80 9.69
C PRO A 48 10.15 4.61 9.73
N SER A 49 10.63 3.43 9.33
CA SER A 49 9.84 2.20 9.30
C SER A 49 10.46 1.14 10.19
N GLU A 50 9.60 0.26 10.69
CA GLU A 50 9.97 -0.85 11.56
C GLU A 50 9.51 -2.16 10.95
N GLU A 51 10.27 -3.23 11.20
CA GLU A 51 9.90 -4.60 10.87
C GLU A 51 9.55 -5.34 12.16
N PHE A 52 8.37 -5.97 12.20
CA PHE A 52 7.86 -6.65 13.38
C PHE A 52 6.96 -7.83 13.02
N ASN A 53 6.79 -8.77 13.95
CA ASN A 53 5.81 -9.86 13.81
C ASN A 53 4.54 -9.49 14.57
N ALA A 54 3.38 -9.77 13.98
CA ALA A 54 2.09 -9.60 14.63
C ALA A 54 1.17 -10.77 14.35
N ILE A 55 0.40 -11.12 15.37
CA ILE A 55 -0.64 -12.13 15.29
C ILE A 55 -1.98 -11.43 15.10
N LEU A 56 -2.60 -11.59 13.93
CA LEU A 56 -3.91 -11.04 13.62
C LEU A 56 -4.98 -12.12 13.76
N VAL A 57 -6.07 -11.78 14.46
CA VAL A 57 -7.25 -12.65 14.59
C VAL A 57 -8.30 -12.17 13.59
N LYS A 58 -8.67 -13.03 12.64
CA LYS A 58 -9.78 -12.79 11.71
C LYS A 58 -11.11 -12.87 12.44
N SER A 59 -12.16 -12.29 11.86
CA SER A 59 -13.54 -12.40 12.35
C SER A 59 -14.04 -13.84 12.50
N THR A 60 -13.45 -14.80 11.77
CA THR A 60 -13.71 -16.24 11.89
C THR A 60 -13.08 -16.87 13.13
N GLY A 61 -12.30 -16.12 13.92
CA GLY A 61 -11.48 -16.61 15.03
C GLY A 61 -10.15 -17.23 14.58
N THR A 62 -9.88 -17.27 13.28
CA THR A 62 -8.62 -17.79 12.76
C THR A 62 -7.49 -16.82 13.07
N THR A 63 -6.44 -17.35 13.71
CA THR A 63 -5.24 -16.60 14.05
C THR A 63 -4.19 -16.78 12.95
N ILE A 64 -3.61 -15.68 12.47
CA ILE A 64 -2.56 -15.68 11.46
C ILE A 64 -1.39 -14.85 11.97
N GLU A 65 -0.20 -15.43 11.95
CA GLU A 65 1.04 -14.74 12.26
C GLU A 65 1.69 -14.32 10.94
N ASN A 66 2.01 -13.03 10.83
CA ASN A 66 2.72 -12.46 9.69
C ASN A 66 3.83 -11.53 10.19
N SER A 67 4.86 -11.38 9.37
CA SER A 67 5.84 -10.29 9.51
C SER A 67 5.38 -9.08 8.71
N TRP A 68 5.59 -7.89 9.27
CA TRP A 68 5.12 -6.63 8.72
C TRP A 68 6.26 -5.64 8.64
N LYS A 69 6.18 -4.76 7.64
CA LYS A 69 6.97 -3.53 7.58
C LYS A 69 6.07 -2.33 7.41
N GLY A 70 6.24 -1.33 8.27
CA GLY A 70 5.39 -0.15 8.27
C GLY A 70 5.92 0.99 9.08
N VAL A 71 5.20 2.10 9.03
CA VAL A 71 5.48 3.33 9.76
C VAL A 71 4.53 3.41 10.94
N LEU A 72 5.06 3.69 12.14
CA LEU A 72 4.25 3.92 13.32
C LEU A 72 3.32 5.12 13.09
N LEU A 73 2.05 5.01 13.49
CA LEU A 73 1.05 6.08 13.29
C LEU A 73 1.50 7.40 13.94
N GLY A 74 2.19 7.33 15.08
CA GLY A 74 2.76 8.49 15.76
C GLY A 74 3.70 9.31 14.88
N GLU A 75 4.55 8.66 14.06
CA GLU A 75 5.46 9.32 13.12
C GLU A 75 4.69 10.03 12.01
N VAL A 76 3.58 9.42 11.54
CA VAL A 76 2.69 10.03 10.54
C VAL A 76 2.02 11.26 11.12
N LEU A 77 1.48 11.19 12.34
CA LEU A 77 0.84 12.33 13.00
C LEU A 77 1.85 13.46 13.26
N GLN A 78 3.08 13.11 13.67
CA GLN A 78 4.16 14.07 13.90
C GLN A 78 4.54 14.81 12.62
N LYS A 79 4.60 14.13 11.45
CA LYS A 79 4.85 14.78 10.14
C LYS A 79 3.88 15.93 9.87
N TYR A 80 2.65 15.83 10.35
CA TYR A 80 1.60 16.84 10.18
C TYR A 80 1.42 17.78 11.39
N ASP A 81 2.28 17.65 12.42
CA ASP A 81 2.23 18.44 13.65
C ASP A 81 0.85 18.44 14.34
N VAL A 82 0.24 17.24 14.44
CA VAL A 82 -1.08 17.06 15.06
C VAL A 82 -1.07 16.07 16.21
N THR A 83 -1.97 16.26 17.16
CA THR A 83 -2.24 15.33 18.26
C THR A 83 -3.75 15.26 18.49
N PRO A 84 -4.49 14.44 17.72
CA PRO A 84 -5.95 14.33 17.85
C PRO A 84 -6.37 13.49 19.06
N ASP A 85 -7.58 13.72 19.59
CA ASP A 85 -8.18 12.81 20.58
C ASP A 85 -8.67 11.50 19.93
N TYR A 86 -9.12 11.58 18.68
CA TYR A 86 -9.67 10.47 17.89
C TYR A 86 -9.09 10.44 16.48
N VAL A 87 -8.87 9.25 15.94
CA VAL A 87 -8.47 9.03 14.55
C VAL A 87 -9.52 8.19 13.85
N THR A 88 -9.97 8.64 12.68
CA THR A 88 -10.87 7.89 11.80
C THR A 88 -10.09 7.39 10.59
N PHE A 89 -10.08 6.08 10.40
CA PHE A 89 -9.53 5.42 9.22
C PHE A 89 -10.66 5.12 8.25
N VAL A 90 -10.45 5.40 6.97
CA VAL A 90 -11.40 5.09 5.89
C VAL A 90 -10.67 4.31 4.81
N ALA A 91 -11.10 3.07 4.59
CA ALA A 91 -10.55 2.19 3.56
C ALA A 91 -11.21 2.47 2.20
N ILE A 92 -10.57 1.99 1.13
CA ILE A 92 -11.02 2.20 -0.25
C ILE A 92 -12.39 1.57 -0.55
N ASP A 93 -12.76 0.51 0.16
CA ASP A 93 -14.05 -0.16 0.08
C ASP A 93 -15.16 0.55 0.88
N GLY A 94 -14.83 1.67 1.54
CA GLY A 94 -15.74 2.45 2.35
C GLY A 94 -15.84 1.99 3.80
N TYR A 95 -15.12 0.94 4.21
CA TYR A 95 -15.06 0.57 5.63
C TYR A 95 -14.42 1.70 6.44
N MET A 96 -15.02 2.01 7.58
CA MET A 96 -14.55 3.08 8.46
C MET A 96 -14.47 2.61 9.91
N SER A 97 -13.43 3.06 10.61
CA SER A 97 -13.24 2.79 12.04
C SER A 97 -12.67 4.03 12.71
N THR A 98 -13.30 4.43 13.82
CA THR A 98 -12.86 5.54 14.66
C THR A 98 -12.40 5.00 16.01
N MET A 99 -11.23 5.44 16.46
CA MET A 99 -10.60 4.99 17.71
C MET A 99 -9.98 6.18 18.45
N GLU A 100 -9.85 6.06 19.77
CA GLU A 100 -9.11 7.02 20.60
C GLU A 100 -7.61 6.92 20.32
N LEU A 101 -6.92 8.05 20.30
CA LEU A 101 -5.47 8.05 20.04
C LEU A 101 -4.71 7.23 21.09
N SER A 102 -5.20 7.16 22.33
CA SER A 102 -4.63 6.33 23.40
C SER A 102 -4.63 4.83 23.08
N ASP A 103 -5.55 4.35 22.24
CA ASP A 103 -5.64 2.95 21.82
C ASP A 103 -4.76 2.64 20.60
N LEU A 104 -4.16 3.66 19.98
CA LEU A 104 -3.40 3.56 18.73
C LEU A 104 -1.89 3.61 18.94
N GLY A 105 -1.40 3.45 20.17
CA GLY A 105 0.03 3.50 20.51
C GLY A 105 0.88 2.48 19.76
N ASN A 106 0.30 1.34 19.36
CA ASN A 106 0.94 0.28 18.57
C ASN A 106 0.30 0.13 17.18
N ALA A 107 -0.25 1.21 16.62
CA ALA A 107 -0.82 1.22 15.28
C ALA A 107 0.22 1.59 14.22
N TYR A 108 0.25 0.85 13.13
CA TYR A 108 1.20 1.02 12.02
C TYR A 108 0.44 1.11 10.70
N LEU A 109 0.94 1.96 9.79
CA LEU A 109 0.60 1.93 8.38
C LEU A 109 1.64 1.06 7.66
N CYS A 110 1.28 -0.20 7.43
CA CYS A 110 2.15 -1.20 6.83
C CYS A 110 2.01 -1.25 5.31
N TYR A 111 3.11 -1.48 4.61
CA TYR A 111 3.16 -1.65 3.16
C TYR A 111 3.85 -2.94 2.72
N GLU A 112 4.41 -3.70 3.65
CA GLU A 112 4.99 -5.02 3.41
C GLU A 112 4.38 -6.05 4.37
N MET A 113 4.08 -7.24 3.85
CA MET A 113 3.65 -8.42 4.58
C MET A 113 4.48 -9.62 4.10
N ASP A 114 5.15 -10.30 5.02
CA ASP A 114 6.00 -11.47 4.73
C ASP A 114 7.07 -11.22 3.65
N GLY A 115 7.75 -10.07 3.74
CA GLY A 115 8.85 -9.71 2.83
C GLY A 115 8.39 -9.19 1.47
N LYS A 116 7.08 -8.96 1.26
CA LYS A 116 6.49 -8.60 -0.03
C LYS A 116 5.52 -7.44 0.09
N ASP A 117 5.38 -6.64 -0.96
CA ASP A 117 4.34 -5.62 -1.05
C ASP A 117 2.94 -6.27 -0.83
N ILE A 118 2.09 -5.59 -0.05
CA ILE A 118 0.76 -6.11 0.30
C ILE A 118 -0.14 -6.10 -0.94
N SER A 119 -0.76 -7.24 -1.24
CA SER A 119 -1.70 -7.37 -2.35
C SER A 119 -3.00 -6.60 -2.09
N GLN A 120 -3.77 -6.24 -3.13
CA GLN A 120 -5.10 -5.64 -2.94
C GLN A 120 -6.04 -6.56 -2.15
N GLU A 121 -5.97 -7.87 -2.38
CA GLU A 121 -6.79 -8.87 -1.67
C GLU A 121 -6.46 -8.90 -0.17
N ASP A 122 -5.20 -8.61 0.17
CA ASP A 122 -4.72 -8.50 1.54
C ASP A 122 -4.83 -7.06 2.09
N GLY A 123 -5.60 -6.18 1.47
CA GLY A 123 -5.84 -4.81 1.96
C GLY A 123 -4.67 -3.84 1.73
N GLY A 124 -3.81 -4.14 0.75
CA GLY A 124 -2.76 -3.24 0.29
C GLY A 124 -3.28 -2.09 -0.57
N PRO A 125 -2.37 -1.20 -1.02
CA PRO A 125 -0.93 -1.25 -0.81
C PRO A 125 -0.49 -0.69 0.56
N ILE A 126 -1.43 -0.14 1.33
CA ILE A 126 -1.19 0.32 2.70
C ILE A 126 -2.30 -0.24 3.59
N ARG A 127 -1.91 -0.95 4.64
CA ARG A 127 -2.81 -1.61 5.59
C ARG A 127 -2.57 -1.09 7.00
N LEU A 128 -3.65 -0.78 7.72
CA LEU A 128 -3.59 -0.51 9.15
C LEU A 128 -3.38 -1.82 9.91
N VAL A 129 -2.33 -1.89 10.73
CA VAL A 129 -2.02 -3.01 11.63
C VAL A 129 -1.87 -2.47 13.03
N ILE A 130 -2.64 -3.00 13.98
CA ILE A 130 -2.56 -2.61 15.39
C ILE A 130 -2.14 -3.85 16.16
N ILE A 131 -0.95 -3.81 16.76
CA ILE A 131 -0.46 -4.93 17.57
C ILE A 131 -1.37 -5.09 18.79
N ASP A 132 -1.67 -6.32 19.17
CA ASP A 132 -2.47 -6.70 20.34
C ASP A 132 -3.96 -6.30 20.32
N GLN A 133 -4.50 -5.89 19.16
CA GLN A 133 -5.95 -5.75 18.92
C GLN A 133 -6.42 -6.82 17.91
N PRO A 134 -7.56 -7.51 18.14
CA PRO A 134 -8.12 -8.39 17.12
C PRO A 134 -8.42 -7.57 15.85
N GLY A 135 -8.15 -8.16 14.68
CA GLY A 135 -8.50 -7.53 13.40
C GLY A 135 -10.02 -7.41 13.34
N LYS A 136 -10.54 -6.19 13.47
CA LYS A 136 -11.97 -5.90 13.28
C LYS A 136 -12.33 -5.90 11.80
#